data_AF-A0A9Q4JKF6-F1
#
_entry.id   AF-A0A9Q4JKF6-F1
#
_cell.length_a   1.000
_cell.length_b   1.000
_cell.length_c   1.000
_cell.angle_alpha   90.00
_cell.angle_beta   90.00
_cell.angle_gamma   90.00
#
_symmetry.space_group_name_H-M   'P 1'
#
loop_
_entity.id
_entity.type
_entity.pdbx_description
1 polymer ?
#
loop_
_entity_poly.entity_id
_entity_poly.type
_entity_poly.pdbx_seq_one_letter_code
_entity_poly.pdbx_strand_id
1 'polypeptide(L)' 'STVWDVATKVVNNYGSGELRDLSDPHALHEAKLLMLDISKAKFRLGWEPKMNIEQTVELTVDWYKRYR' A
#
# COMPACT_ATOMS: atom_id res chain seq x y z
N SER A 1 -2.05 5.08 -5.96
CA SER A 1 -0.75 4.43 -6.25
C SER A 1 -1.00 3.06 -6.80
N THR A 2 -0.22 2.62 -7.77
CA THR A 2 -0.27 1.25 -8.28
C THR A 2 0.43 0.30 -7.31
N VAL A 3 0.26 -1.02 -7.48
CA VAL A 3 1.02 -2.03 -6.74
C VAL A 3 2.52 -1.84 -6.94
N TRP A 4 2.94 -1.56 -8.18
CA TRP A 4 4.34 -1.31 -8.52
C TRP A 4 4.93 -0.12 -7.77
N ASP A 5 4.19 0.99 -7.65
CA ASP A 5 4.64 2.17 -6.89
C ASP A 5 4.83 1.85 -5.41
N VAL A 6 3.89 1.11 -4.81
CA VAL A 6 3.96 0.73 -3.39
C VAL A 6 5.15 -0.21 -3.16
N ALA A 7 5.33 -1.22 -4.02
CA ALA A 7 6.46 -2.13 -3.95
C ALA A 7 7.80 -1.40 -4.09
N THR A 8 7.87 -0.42 -5.00
CA THR A 8 9.07 0.42 -5.17
C THR A 8 9.37 1.23 -3.92
N LYS A 9 8.35 1.84 -3.29
CA LYS A 9 8.51 2.55 -2.01
C LYS A 9 9.01 1.63 -0.91
N VAL A 10 8.50 0.39 -0.84
CA VAL A 10 8.96 -0.61 0.13
C VAL A 10 10.45 -0.92 -0.07
N VAL A 11 10.88 -1.26 -1.29
CA VAL A 11 12.30 -1.56 -1.57
C VAL A 11 13.21 -0.39 -1.23
N ASN A 12 12.81 0.83 -1.60
CA ASN A 12 13.57 2.05 -1.29
C ASN A 12 13.70 2.28 0.23
N ASN A 13 12.62 2.11 0.99
CA ASN A 13 12.65 2.24 2.46
C ASN A 13 13.41 1.08 3.12
N TYR A 14 13.36 -0.12 2.54
CA TYR A 14 14.06 -1.29 3.05
C TYR A 14 15.58 -1.14 2.86
N GLY A 15 16.01 -0.48 1.78
CA GLY A 15 17.40 -0.19 1.44
C GLY A 15 18.06 -1.27 0.57
N SER A 16 17.36 -2.37 0.30
CA SER A 16 17.81 -3.45 -0.58
C SER A 16 16.63 -4.29 -1.06
N GLY A 17 16.72 -4.83 -2.27
CA GLY A 17 15.71 -5.71 -2.86
C GLY A 17 15.61 -5.51 -4.36
N GLU A 18 14.96 -6.43 -5.05
CA GLU A 18 14.71 -6.38 -6.48
C GLU A 18 13.22 -6.65 -6.73
N LEU A 19 12.59 -5.84 -7.58
CA LEU A 19 11.24 -6.11 -8.04
C LEU A 19 11.29 -6.86 -9.37
N ARG A 20 10.47 -7.90 -9.47
CA ARG A 20 10.28 -8.66 -10.72
C ARG A 20 8.79 -8.74 -11.00
N ASP A 21 8.39 -8.30 -12.19
CA ASP A 21 7.03 -8.49 -12.66
C ASP A 21 6.85 -9.93 -13.14
N LEU A 22 5.95 -10.65 -12.49
CA LEU A 22 5.59 -12.03 -12.82
C LEU A 22 4.08 -12.13 -13.16
N SER A 23 3.46 -11.01 -13.54
CA SER A 23 2.05 -10.96 -13.91
C SER A 23 1.77 -11.79 -15.17
N ASP A 24 0.64 -12.50 -15.15
CA ASP A 24 0.15 -13.25 -16.32
C ASP A 24 -0.68 -12.30 -17.20
N PRO A 25 -0.28 -12.04 -18.46
CA PRO A 25 -1.05 -11.23 -19.41
C PRO A 25 -2.45 -11.78 -19.69
N HIS A 26 -2.69 -13.06 -19.41
CA HIS A 26 -3.96 -13.76 -19.64
C HIS A 26 -4.82 -13.89 -18.37
N ALA A 27 -4.42 -13.29 -17.26
CA ALA A 27 -5.22 -13.26 -16.04
C ALA A 27 -6.60 -12.62 -16.31
N LEU A 28 -7.64 -13.15 -15.65
CA LEU A 28 -9.00 -12.60 -15.73
C LEU A 28 -8.99 -11.12 -15.31
N HIS A 29 -9.76 -10.30 -16.02
CA HIS A 29 -9.83 -8.87 -15.72
C HIS A 29 -10.41 -8.63 -14.33
N GLU A 30 -9.56 -8.22 -13.39
CA GLU A 30 -9.99 -7.78 -12.06
C GLU A 30 -10.58 -6.36 -12.13
N ALA A 31 -11.50 -6.05 -11.21
CA ALA A 31 -12.01 -4.70 -11.07
C ALA A 31 -10.84 -3.73 -10.81
N LYS A 32 -10.66 -2.75 -11.71
CA LYS A 32 -9.49 -1.85 -11.71
C LYS A 32 -9.23 -1.12 -10.40
N LEU A 33 -10.29 -0.81 -9.65
CA LEU A 33 -10.19 -0.14 -8.36
C LEU A 33 -11.49 -0.34 -7.58
N LEU A 34 -11.42 -1.12 -6.50
CA LEU A 34 -12.49 -1.18 -5.50
C LEU A 34 -12.08 -0.31 -4.31
N MET A 35 -12.91 0.69 -3.97
CA MET A 35 -12.71 1.53 -2.79
C MET A 35 -14.02 1.65 -2.02
N LEU A 36 -13.92 1.61 -0.69
CA LEU A 36 -15.04 1.89 0.18
C LEU A 36 -15.22 3.40 0.34
N ASP A 37 -16.47 3.85 0.31
CA ASP A 37 -16.80 5.21 0.70
C ASP A 37 -16.88 5.33 2.24
N ILE A 38 -15.98 6.13 2.79
CA ILE A 38 -15.83 6.38 4.23
C ILE A 38 -16.64 7.60 4.72
N SER A 39 -17.43 8.25 3.86
CA SER A 39 -18.16 9.49 4.16
C SER A 39 -19.10 9.34 5.36
N LYS A 40 -19.72 8.17 5.53
CA LYS A 40 -20.60 7.89 6.68
C LYS A 40 -19.85 7.94 8.02
N ALA A 41 -18.66 7.35 8.09
CA ALA A 41 -17.84 7.36 9.30
C ALA A 41 -17.27 8.76 9.57
N LYS A 42 -16.81 9.46 8.52
CA LYS A 42 -16.38 10.87 8.60
C LYS A 42 -17.46 11.76 9.22
N PHE A 43 -18.68 11.71 8.67
CA PHE A 43 -19.76 12.59 9.10
C PHE A 43 -20.29 12.24 10.50
N ARG A 44 -20.49 10.96 10.80
CA ARG A 44 -21.15 10.54 12.06
C ARG A 44 -20.21 10.44 13.25
N LEU A 45 -18.93 10.14 13.01
CA LEU A 45 -17.97 9.85 14.07
C LEU A 45 -16.81 10.84 14.12
N GLY A 46 -16.76 11.82 13.19
CA GLY A 46 -15.57 12.67 13.01
C GLY A 46 -14.33 11.85 12.62
N TRP A 47 -14.53 10.65 12.07
CA TRP A 47 -13.42 9.73 11.78
C TRP A 47 -12.62 10.19 10.56
N GLU A 48 -11.30 10.16 10.65
CA GLU A 48 -10.42 10.50 9.53
C GLU A 48 -9.20 9.58 9.45
N PRO A 49 -8.68 9.30 8.24
CA PRO A 49 -7.40 8.63 8.08
C PRO A 49 -6.27 9.44 8.74
N LYS A 50 -5.42 8.78 9.53
CA LYS A 50 -4.32 9.43 10.26
C LYS A 50 -2.95 9.30 9.60
N MET A 51 -2.83 8.45 8.59
CA MET A 51 -1.58 8.20 7.89
C MET A 51 -1.80 8.24 6.38
N ASN A 52 -0.85 8.82 5.66
CA ASN A 52 -0.73 8.62 4.22
C ASN A 52 0.04 7.32 3.92
N ILE A 53 0.14 6.97 2.64
CA ILE A 53 0.77 5.72 2.22
C ILE A 53 2.29 5.74 2.49
N GLU A 54 2.94 6.90 2.41
CA GLU A 54 4.37 7.06 2.69
C GLU A 54 4.69 6.70 4.15
N GLN A 55 3.96 7.32 5.09
CA GLN A 55 4.09 7.04 6.52
C GLN A 55 3.79 5.56 6.84
N THR A 56 2.77 5.00 6.18
CA THR A 56 2.36 3.61 6.38
C THR A 56 3.46 2.64 5.94
N VAL A 57 4.08 2.89 4.77
CA VAL A 57 5.18 2.06 4.25
C VAL A 57 6.42 2.15 5.13
N GLU A 58 6.79 3.36 5.57
CA GLU A 58 7.94 3.58 6.46
C GLU A 58 7.79 2.81 7.77
N LEU A 59 6.66 2.96 8.45
CA LEU A 59 6.36 2.26 9.71
C LEU A 59 6.36 0.74 9.53
N THR A 60 5.77 0.26 8.42
CA THR A 60 5.73 -1.18 8.13
C THR A 60 7.13 -1.73 7.91
N VAL A 61 7.96 -1.05 7.12
CA VAL A 61 9.35 -1.47 6.85
C VAL A 61 10.19 -1.46 8.12
N ASP A 62 10.13 -0.39 8.92
CA ASP A 62 10.87 -0.30 10.18
C ASP A 62 10.49 -1.44 11.14
N TRP A 63 9.20 -1.77 11.24
CA TRP A 63 8.74 -2.91 12.04
C TRP A 63 9.37 -4.23 11.56
N TYR A 64 9.33 -4.53 10.26
CA TYR A 64 9.93 -5.76 9.70
C TYR A 64 11.46 -5.81 9.87
N LYS A 65 12.14 -4.66 9.84
CA LYS A 65 13.58 -4.59 10.12
C LYS A 65 13.93 -4.94 11.56
N ARG A 66 13.09 -4.55 12.53
CA ARG A 66 13.31 -4.79 13.96
C ARG A 66 12.89 -6.19 14.43
N TYR A 67 11.91 -6.80 13.76
CA TYR A 67 11.48 -8.15 14.09
C TYR A 67 12.52 -9.22 13.75
N ARG A 68 13.39 -8.94 12.77
CA ARG A 68 14.40 -9.86 12.26
C ARG A 68 15.66 -9.90 13.10
#